data_AF-A0A1V2YH58-F1
#
_entry.id   AF-A0A1V2YH58-F1
#
_cell.length_a   1.000
_cell.length_b   1.000
_cell.length_c   1.000
_cell.angle_alpha   90.00
_cell.angle_beta   90.00
_cell.angle_gamma   90.00
#
_symmetry.space_group_name_H-M   'P 1'
#
loop_
_entity.id
_entity.type
_entity.pdbx_description
1 polymer ?
#
loop_
_entity_poly.entity_id
_entity_poly.type
_entity_poly.pdbx_seq_one_letter_code
_entity_poly.pdbx_strand_id
1 'polypeptide(L)'
;MKKLLSLALCLVCSTTCTYATNKGLDISEWQGDSIDFTQLKSDGMEVVYIRVAEGGDYEDKYWKINYEGATDAELKIGFYHYIDATTTDEASTQAQYLYSLIKDTTYDCYPAMDFESFGSLSDSEINEIAQTYISELSDLVGTTVVIYSDSSNASSLWDESLNVYPLWVADYSSSDPDLGNWTEWAGFQYSDSGSVNGIDDDTVDLDYFKDTIFISQADDTADTTTTDTTADTTTATTTTTTTDTTATTDTTTDATTATTDTTTDTTTDTTTDATTADTYTVQSGDSLWSIAQANDTTVAELVSLNDITNEDLIYPGEVLTLPFIKYTVQSGDTLSKIAATYDTTVAELVSLNDITNENLIYPGEVLILPFIKYTVQSGNTLSEIAATYDTTVAELISLNDITNENLIYSGETLNVPN
;
A
#
# COMPACT_ATOMS: atom_id res chain seq x y z
N MET A 1 80.28 -30.73 -6.90
CA MET A 1 80.03 -29.37 -6.35
C MET A 1 78.96 -28.69 -7.19
N LYS A 2 78.28 -27.68 -6.66
CA LYS A 2 77.29 -26.80 -7.35
C LYS A 2 76.13 -27.54 -8.06
N LYS A 3 74.97 -27.62 -7.38
CA LYS A 3 73.69 -27.46 -8.09
C LYS A 3 73.68 -26.03 -8.67
N LEU A 4 73.19 -25.85 -9.90
CA LEU A 4 72.64 -24.56 -10.31
C LEU A 4 71.12 -24.65 -10.17
N LEU A 5 70.54 -23.72 -9.41
CA LEU A 5 69.11 -23.50 -9.41
C LEU A 5 68.79 -22.62 -10.61
N SER A 6 67.88 -23.05 -11.50
CA SER A 6 67.31 -22.15 -12.50
C SER A 6 66.23 -21.33 -11.80
N LEU A 7 66.46 -20.02 -11.66
CA LEU A 7 65.50 -19.12 -11.04
C LEU A 7 64.41 -18.80 -12.08
N ALA A 8 63.28 -19.50 -12.00
CA ALA A 8 62.09 -19.11 -12.74
C ALA A 8 61.59 -17.77 -12.18
N LEU A 9 61.79 -16.69 -12.94
CA LEU A 9 61.21 -15.39 -12.63
C LEU A 9 59.71 -15.47 -12.89
N CYS A 10 58.94 -15.84 -11.85
CA CYS A 10 57.50 -15.78 -11.89
C CYS A 10 57.09 -14.30 -11.94
N LEU A 11 56.81 -13.80 -13.15
CA LEU A 11 56.26 -12.48 -13.35
C LEU A 11 54.81 -12.52 -12.87
N VAL A 12 54.59 -12.24 -11.59
CA VAL A 12 53.26 -12.15 -11.01
C VAL A 12 52.56 -10.97 -11.66
N CYS A 13 51.72 -11.24 -12.65
CA CYS A 13 50.87 -10.24 -13.25
C CYS A 13 49.76 -9.94 -12.23
N SER A 14 49.99 -8.93 -11.39
CA SER A 14 48.97 -8.37 -10.50
C SER A 14 47.95 -7.61 -11.34
N THR A 15 47.12 -8.34 -12.06
CA THR A 15 45.83 -7.83 -12.52
C THR A 15 45.01 -7.53 -11.27
N THR A 16 45.04 -6.28 -10.82
CA THR A 16 43.99 -5.73 -9.96
C THR A 16 42.68 -5.99 -10.67
N CYS A 17 41.84 -6.85 -10.10
CA CYS A 17 40.50 -7.06 -10.60
C CYS A 17 39.69 -5.83 -10.18
N THR A 18 39.75 -4.78 -10.99
CA THR A 18 38.76 -3.70 -10.92
C THR A 18 37.41 -4.34 -11.23
N TYR A 19 36.62 -4.57 -10.20
CA TYR A 19 35.22 -4.93 -10.35
C TYR A 19 34.53 -3.88 -11.24
N ALA A 20 33.56 -4.32 -12.04
CA ALA A 20 32.68 -3.38 -12.69
C ALA A 20 31.86 -2.67 -11.62
N THR A 21 31.83 -1.35 -11.68
CA THR A 21 31.01 -0.50 -10.83
C THR A 21 29.99 0.19 -11.73
N ASN A 22 28.73 -0.14 -11.53
CA ASN A 22 27.58 0.52 -12.11
C ASN A 22 27.56 1.94 -11.53
N LYS A 23 27.30 2.97 -12.34
CA LYS A 23 27.04 4.32 -11.80
C LYS A 23 25.64 4.42 -11.21
N GLY A 24 25.51 5.07 -10.07
CA GLY A 24 24.20 5.41 -9.51
C GLY A 24 24.15 6.75 -8.82
N LEU A 25 22.97 6.99 -8.26
CA LEU A 25 22.60 8.07 -7.35
C LEU A 25 21.40 7.60 -6.53
N ASP A 26 21.17 8.23 -5.38
CA ASP A 26 19.92 8.11 -4.64
C ASP A 26 19.13 9.43 -4.65
N ILE A 27 17.80 9.31 -4.54
CA ILE A 27 16.83 10.42 -4.63
C ILE A 27 15.65 10.23 -3.69
N SER A 28 15.06 11.36 -3.32
CA SER A 28 13.91 11.46 -2.42
C SER A 28 13.00 12.61 -2.87
N GLU A 29 12.07 13.02 -2.02
CA GLU A 29 11.21 14.17 -2.24
C GLU A 29 11.94 15.51 -2.49
N TRP A 30 13.22 15.59 -2.12
CA TRP A 30 14.02 16.82 -2.17
C TRP A 30 14.33 17.25 -3.61
N GLN A 31 14.63 16.29 -4.50
CA GLN A 31 14.99 16.56 -5.90
C GLN A 31 13.78 16.87 -6.82
N GLY A 32 12.55 16.89 -6.30
CA GLY A 32 11.37 17.41 -7.00
C GLY A 32 10.63 16.42 -7.91
N ASP A 33 9.58 16.92 -8.58
CA ASP A 33 8.74 16.19 -9.55
C ASP A 33 9.26 16.31 -11.01
N SER A 34 10.46 16.86 -11.20
CA SER A 34 10.97 17.32 -12.50
C SER A 34 12.16 16.51 -13.05
N ILE A 35 12.38 15.29 -12.54
CA ILE A 35 13.57 14.48 -12.88
C ILE A 35 13.47 13.90 -14.30
N ASP A 36 14.42 14.24 -15.18
CA ASP A 36 14.57 13.64 -16.51
C ASP A 36 15.45 12.37 -16.43
N PHE A 37 14.81 11.26 -16.06
CA PHE A 37 15.44 9.94 -16.01
C PHE A 37 15.99 9.48 -17.37
N THR A 38 15.44 9.95 -18.49
CA THR A 38 15.98 9.67 -19.82
C THR A 38 17.32 10.38 -20.04
N GLN A 39 17.45 11.63 -19.59
CA GLN A 39 18.72 12.35 -19.61
C GLN A 39 19.76 11.68 -18.69
N LEU A 40 19.38 11.30 -17.45
CA LEU A 40 20.23 10.54 -16.52
C LEU A 40 20.77 9.26 -17.16
N LYS A 41 19.88 8.45 -17.76
CA LYS A 41 20.25 7.23 -18.50
C LYS A 41 21.22 7.54 -19.67
N SER A 42 20.99 8.64 -20.39
CA SER A 42 21.80 9.01 -21.56
C SER A 42 23.23 9.45 -21.22
N ASP A 43 23.44 10.06 -20.04
CA ASP A 43 24.77 10.40 -19.50
C ASP A 43 25.45 9.21 -18.81
N GLY A 44 24.79 8.04 -18.82
CA GLY A 44 25.33 6.77 -18.34
C GLY A 44 25.13 6.54 -16.86
N MET A 45 24.02 7.00 -16.28
CA MET A 45 23.51 6.45 -15.02
C MET A 45 22.94 5.05 -15.25
N GLU A 46 23.15 4.13 -14.31
CA GLU A 46 22.78 2.71 -14.45
C GLU A 46 21.85 2.24 -13.34
N VAL A 47 22.00 2.78 -12.13
CA VAL A 47 21.20 2.50 -10.93
C VAL A 47 20.58 3.79 -10.40
N VAL A 48 19.38 3.70 -9.82
CA VAL A 48 18.74 4.73 -9.00
C VAL A 48 18.22 4.07 -7.72
N TYR A 49 18.60 4.60 -6.55
CA TYR A 49 17.91 4.30 -5.29
C TYR A 49 16.86 5.38 -5.02
N ILE A 50 15.69 4.96 -4.52
CA ILE A 50 14.54 5.86 -4.29
C ILE A 50 14.11 5.73 -2.83
N ARG A 51 13.98 6.86 -2.12
CA ARG A 51 13.39 6.88 -0.79
C ARG A 51 11.90 6.60 -0.92
N VAL A 52 11.41 5.56 -0.24
CA VAL A 52 9.98 5.18 -0.26
C VAL A 52 9.24 5.75 0.95
N ALA A 53 9.91 5.77 2.12
CA ALA A 53 9.32 6.17 3.38
C ALA A 53 10.32 6.86 4.32
N GLU A 54 9.77 7.58 5.30
CA GLU A 54 10.45 8.06 6.51
C GLU A 54 9.65 7.58 7.73
N GLY A 55 10.28 6.91 8.69
CA GLY A 55 9.61 6.42 9.90
C GLY A 55 8.45 5.44 9.64
N GLY A 56 7.40 5.48 10.47
CA GLY A 56 6.28 4.54 10.40
C GLY A 56 5.01 5.03 9.71
N ASP A 57 4.94 6.31 9.33
CA ASP A 57 3.70 6.97 8.89
C ASP A 57 3.87 7.96 7.72
N TYR A 58 5.08 8.15 7.19
CA TYR A 58 5.33 9.03 6.05
C TYR A 58 5.78 8.28 4.79
N GLU A 59 4.97 8.38 3.73
CA GLU A 59 5.29 7.97 2.37
C GLU A 59 5.95 9.15 1.63
N ASP A 60 7.12 8.93 1.00
CA ASP A 60 7.82 9.99 0.26
C ASP A 60 7.00 10.44 -0.96
N LYS A 61 6.55 11.69 -0.96
CA LYS A 61 5.55 12.21 -1.91
C LYS A 61 5.91 12.09 -3.40
N TYR A 62 7.16 11.78 -3.76
CA TYR A 62 7.57 11.57 -5.16
C TYR A 62 8.04 10.15 -5.49
N TRP A 63 8.11 9.20 -4.54
CA TRP A 63 8.69 7.87 -4.81
C TRP A 63 8.01 7.12 -5.96
N LYS A 64 6.68 7.20 -6.06
CA LYS A 64 5.89 6.58 -7.17
C LYS A 64 6.22 7.19 -8.53
N ILE A 65 6.36 8.52 -8.61
CA ILE A 65 6.74 9.24 -9.84
C ILE A 65 8.19 8.93 -10.23
N ASN A 66 9.09 8.86 -9.24
CA ASN A 66 10.48 8.50 -9.43
C ASN A 66 10.63 7.04 -9.89
N TYR A 67 9.81 6.13 -9.36
CA TYR A 67 9.74 4.73 -9.75
C TYR A 67 9.25 4.56 -11.19
N GLU A 68 8.15 5.20 -11.55
CA GLU A 68 7.64 5.21 -12.94
C GLU A 68 8.68 5.77 -13.92
N GLY A 69 9.28 6.92 -13.60
CA GLY A 69 10.28 7.57 -14.44
C GLY A 69 11.58 6.77 -14.61
N ALA A 70 12.07 6.13 -13.53
CA ALA A 70 13.22 5.23 -13.61
C ALA A 70 12.92 3.97 -14.43
N THR A 71 11.70 3.41 -14.29
CA THR A 71 11.23 2.25 -15.04
C THR A 71 11.16 2.54 -16.54
N ASP A 72 10.52 3.66 -16.94
CA ASP A 72 10.40 4.09 -18.34
C ASP A 72 11.77 4.41 -18.98
N ALA A 73 12.78 4.77 -18.18
CA ALA A 73 14.15 5.01 -18.61
C ALA A 73 15.05 3.74 -18.64
N GLU A 74 14.50 2.56 -18.34
CA GLU A 74 15.23 1.28 -18.18
C GLU A 74 16.38 1.37 -17.15
N LEU A 75 16.31 2.24 -16.14
CA LEU A 75 17.26 2.29 -15.03
C LEU A 75 17.05 1.09 -14.09
N LYS A 76 18.11 0.61 -13.44
CA LYS A 76 17.98 -0.39 -12.38
C LYS A 76 17.50 0.29 -11.10
N ILE A 77 16.52 -0.29 -10.42
CA ILE A 77 15.87 0.35 -9.27
C ILE A 77 16.30 -0.31 -7.96
N GLY A 78 16.58 0.51 -6.95
CA GLY A 78 16.63 0.14 -5.53
C GLY A 78 15.70 1.03 -4.71
N PHE A 79 15.31 0.56 -3.52
CA PHE A 79 14.50 1.32 -2.58
C PHE A 79 15.22 1.47 -1.25
N TYR A 80 15.05 2.61 -0.58
CA TYR A 80 15.50 2.80 0.79
C TYR A 80 14.42 3.43 1.67
N HIS A 81 14.58 3.21 2.98
CA HIS A 81 13.69 3.70 4.03
C HIS A 81 14.54 4.29 5.14
N TYR A 82 14.37 5.58 5.38
CA TYR A 82 14.94 6.28 6.52
C TYR A 82 14.15 5.91 7.78
N ILE A 83 14.74 5.13 8.68
CA ILE A 83 14.08 4.65 9.91
C ILE A 83 14.44 5.52 11.12
N ASP A 84 13.43 5.77 11.95
CA ASP A 84 13.54 6.56 13.19
C ASP A 84 13.17 5.74 14.45
N ALA A 85 12.94 4.43 14.28
CA ALA A 85 12.51 3.50 15.32
C ALA A 85 13.37 3.59 16.60
N THR A 86 12.70 3.70 17.74
CA THR A 86 13.32 3.76 19.08
C THR A 86 13.17 2.46 19.88
N THR A 87 12.48 1.47 19.31
CA THR A 87 12.19 0.15 19.89
C THR A 87 12.19 -0.93 18.80
N THR A 88 12.34 -2.19 19.20
CA THR A 88 12.23 -3.36 18.29
C THR A 88 10.85 -3.46 17.64
N ASP A 89 9.81 -3.03 18.33
CA ASP A 89 8.43 -3.17 17.90
C ASP A 89 8.12 -2.12 16.82
N GLU A 90 8.62 -0.89 17.00
CA GLU A 90 8.67 0.14 15.95
C GLU A 90 9.53 -0.30 14.76
N ALA A 91 10.66 -0.98 14.98
CA ALA A 91 11.54 -1.48 13.92
C ALA A 91 10.85 -2.54 13.03
N SER A 92 10.15 -3.50 13.64
CA SER A 92 9.34 -4.50 12.93
C SER A 92 8.18 -3.83 12.16
N THR A 93 7.50 -2.86 12.79
CA THR A 93 6.44 -2.07 12.15
C THR A 93 6.95 -1.30 10.92
N GLN A 94 8.12 -0.67 11.01
CA GLN A 94 8.72 0.08 9.90
C GLN A 94 9.18 -0.83 8.75
N ALA A 95 9.72 -2.02 9.05
CA ALA A 95 10.03 -3.02 8.03
C ALA A 95 8.77 -3.51 7.28
N GLN A 96 7.69 -3.77 8.01
CA GLN A 96 6.38 -4.10 7.43
C GLN A 96 5.80 -2.95 6.61
N TYR A 97 6.00 -1.69 7.03
CA TYR A 97 5.55 -0.51 6.30
C TYR A 97 6.26 -0.37 4.94
N LEU A 98 7.60 -0.42 4.88
CA LEU A 98 8.32 -0.43 3.60
C LEU A 98 7.85 -1.58 2.70
N TYR A 99 7.80 -2.81 3.24
CA TYR A 99 7.34 -3.96 2.48
C TYR A 99 5.95 -3.75 1.89
N SER A 100 5.01 -3.18 2.66
CA SER A 100 3.64 -2.92 2.20
C SER A 100 3.55 -1.98 1.00
N LEU A 101 4.53 -1.08 0.85
CA LEU A 101 4.62 -0.13 -0.25
C LEU A 101 5.31 -0.74 -1.49
N ILE A 102 6.36 -1.55 -1.31
CA ILE A 102 7.19 -2.07 -2.42
C ILE A 102 6.81 -3.47 -2.92
N LYS A 103 6.02 -4.26 -2.17
CA LYS A 103 5.68 -5.67 -2.48
C LYS A 103 5.12 -5.94 -3.89
N ASP A 104 4.38 -4.98 -4.46
CA ASP A 104 3.71 -5.09 -5.77
C ASP A 104 4.51 -4.38 -6.89
N THR A 105 5.74 -3.96 -6.60
CA THR A 105 6.67 -3.31 -7.55
C THR A 105 7.74 -4.28 -8.09
N THR A 106 8.53 -3.86 -9.07
CA THR A 106 9.69 -4.62 -9.59
C THR A 106 10.95 -3.79 -9.42
N TYR A 107 11.96 -4.34 -8.75
CA TYR A 107 13.22 -3.67 -8.43
C TYR A 107 14.41 -4.63 -8.59
N ASP A 108 15.58 -4.09 -8.91
CA ASP A 108 16.80 -4.84 -9.22
C ASP A 108 17.74 -4.99 -8.01
N CYS A 109 17.71 -4.04 -7.08
CA CYS A 109 18.67 -3.89 -6.00
C CYS A 109 18.03 -4.23 -4.65
N TYR A 110 18.80 -4.82 -3.74
CA TYR A 110 18.31 -5.16 -2.39
C TYR A 110 17.79 -3.90 -1.66
N PRO A 111 16.61 -3.94 -1.01
CA PRO A 111 16.11 -2.81 -0.23
C PRO A 111 17.09 -2.41 0.86
N ALA A 112 17.29 -1.11 1.06
CA ALA A 112 18.25 -0.57 2.03
C ALA A 112 17.55 -0.02 3.29
N MET A 113 18.05 -0.45 4.45
CA MET A 113 17.80 0.23 5.73
C MET A 113 18.75 1.42 5.84
N ASP A 114 18.19 2.61 5.99
CA ASP A 114 18.90 3.84 6.30
C ASP A 114 18.57 4.22 7.75
N PHE A 115 19.56 4.13 8.66
CA PHE A 115 19.37 4.39 10.09
C PHE A 115 20.51 5.24 10.64
N GLU A 116 20.33 6.55 10.65
CA GLU A 116 21.36 7.51 11.08
C GLU A 116 20.95 8.40 12.28
N SER A 117 19.68 8.38 12.70
CA SER A 117 19.15 9.22 13.78
C SER A 117 18.82 8.41 15.05
N PHE A 118 19.85 8.11 15.84
CA PHE A 118 19.72 7.26 17.04
C PHE A 118 19.16 7.95 18.30
N GLY A 119 18.82 9.23 18.23
CA GLY A 119 18.20 10.00 19.34
C GLY A 119 18.98 9.98 20.65
N SER A 120 18.57 9.12 21.59
CA SER A 120 19.25 8.89 22.88
C SER A 120 19.44 7.40 23.22
N LEU A 121 19.37 6.52 22.22
CA LEU A 121 19.61 5.09 22.35
C LEU A 121 21.10 4.81 22.68
N SER A 122 21.38 3.67 23.28
CA SER A 122 22.74 3.13 23.38
C SER A 122 23.07 2.19 22.23
N ASP A 123 24.36 2.00 21.96
CA ASP A 123 24.90 1.14 20.89
C ASP A 123 24.22 -0.24 20.85
N SER A 124 23.89 -0.82 22.01
CA SER A 124 23.20 -2.11 22.13
C SER A 124 21.72 -2.06 21.73
N GLU A 125 21.02 -0.97 22.01
CA GLU A 125 19.61 -0.79 21.62
C GLU A 125 19.54 -0.51 20.10
N ILE A 126 20.47 0.30 19.57
CA ILE A 126 20.60 0.59 18.14
C ILE A 126 20.82 -0.68 17.32
N ASN A 127 21.72 -1.56 17.77
CA ASN A 127 21.96 -2.85 17.09
C ASN A 127 20.77 -3.81 17.20
N GLU A 128 20.04 -3.83 18.33
CA GLU A 128 18.85 -4.69 18.50
C GLU A 128 17.69 -4.21 17.61
N ILE A 129 17.52 -2.89 17.46
CA ILE A 129 16.57 -2.24 16.53
C ILE A 129 16.94 -2.55 15.07
N ALA A 130 18.17 -2.26 14.66
CA ALA A 130 18.66 -2.51 13.30
C ALA A 130 18.53 -3.99 12.91
N GLN A 131 18.95 -4.91 13.79
CA GLN A 131 18.85 -6.34 13.55
C GLN A 131 17.40 -6.83 13.46
N THR A 132 16.47 -6.19 14.17
CA THR A 132 15.04 -6.50 14.09
C THR A 132 14.44 -6.04 12.76
N TYR A 133 14.65 -4.77 12.38
CA TYR A 133 14.20 -4.24 11.08
C TYR A 133 14.72 -5.08 9.92
N ILE A 134 16.03 -5.37 9.91
CA ILE A 134 16.68 -6.10 8.82
C ILE A 134 16.25 -7.56 8.74
N SER A 135 16.00 -8.23 9.87
CA SER A 135 15.49 -9.61 9.84
C SER A 135 14.05 -9.64 9.32
N GLU A 136 13.19 -8.76 9.84
CA GLU A 136 11.78 -8.67 9.44
C GLU A 136 11.65 -8.35 7.95
N LEU A 137 12.34 -7.31 7.46
CA LEU A 137 12.31 -6.92 6.06
C LEU A 137 12.85 -8.03 5.16
N SER A 138 13.95 -8.68 5.54
CA SER A 138 14.56 -9.77 4.75
C SER A 138 13.66 -11.00 4.66
N ASP A 139 12.97 -11.38 5.73
CA ASP A 139 11.98 -12.45 5.73
C ASP A 139 10.74 -12.07 4.88
N LEU A 140 10.31 -10.80 4.90
CA LEU A 140 9.17 -10.30 4.11
C LEU A 140 9.46 -10.21 2.60
N VAL A 141 10.62 -9.69 2.19
CA VAL A 141 11.01 -9.62 0.76
C VAL A 141 11.56 -10.94 0.22
N GLY A 142 11.73 -11.96 1.08
CA GLY A 142 12.23 -13.29 0.71
C GLY A 142 13.69 -13.32 0.24
N THR A 143 14.45 -12.25 0.48
CA THR A 143 15.83 -12.07 0.04
C THR A 143 16.61 -11.15 0.99
N THR A 144 17.91 -10.95 0.77
CA THR A 144 18.73 -10.11 1.66
C THR A 144 18.42 -8.61 1.49
N VAL A 145 18.88 -7.81 2.44
CA VAL A 145 18.71 -6.35 2.49
C VAL A 145 20.06 -5.67 2.71
N VAL A 146 20.16 -4.40 2.36
CA VAL A 146 21.38 -3.57 2.46
C VAL A 146 21.34 -2.72 3.73
N ILE A 147 22.51 -2.53 4.35
CA ILE A 147 22.72 -1.49 5.37
C ILE A 147 23.30 -0.27 4.66
N TYR A 148 22.61 0.86 4.71
CA TYR A 148 23.22 2.17 4.46
C TYR A 148 23.84 2.71 5.76
N SER A 149 25.04 3.29 5.68
CA SER A 149 25.76 3.84 6.84
C SER A 149 26.95 4.70 6.43
N ASP A 150 27.18 5.81 7.14
CA ASP A 150 28.49 6.49 7.11
C ASP A 150 29.65 5.59 7.59
N SER A 151 30.87 5.90 7.15
CA SER A 151 32.07 5.09 7.45
C SER A 151 32.53 5.12 8.92
N SER A 152 32.12 6.10 9.72
CA SER A 152 32.38 6.15 11.17
C SER A 152 31.46 5.18 11.92
N ASN A 153 30.18 5.14 11.59
CA ASN A 153 29.24 4.17 12.16
C ASN A 153 29.58 2.73 11.70
N ALA A 154 29.93 2.53 10.43
CA ALA A 154 30.47 1.25 9.91
C ALA A 154 31.73 0.76 10.66
N SER A 155 32.50 1.68 11.26
CA SER A 155 33.73 1.39 12.00
C SER A 155 33.58 1.26 13.51
N SER A 156 32.44 1.64 14.09
CA SER A 156 32.35 1.77 15.56
C SER A 156 30.99 1.50 16.20
N LEU A 157 29.90 1.46 15.43
CA LEU A 157 28.55 1.26 15.94
C LEU A 157 28.04 -0.17 15.73
N TRP A 158 28.17 -0.71 14.50
CA TRP A 158 27.51 -1.97 14.12
C TRP A 158 28.27 -3.23 14.61
N ASP A 159 27.52 -4.13 15.25
CA ASP A 159 27.99 -5.41 15.81
C ASP A 159 28.30 -6.46 14.73
N GLU A 160 29.12 -7.47 15.08
CA GLU A 160 29.54 -8.55 14.16
C GLU A 160 28.38 -9.35 13.52
N SER A 161 27.15 -9.27 14.05
CA SER A 161 25.95 -9.87 13.45
C SER A 161 25.43 -9.14 12.22
N LEU A 162 25.60 -7.82 12.13
CA LEU A 162 25.13 -7.02 10.99
C LEU A 162 26.09 -7.06 9.81
N ASN A 163 27.36 -7.38 10.05
CA ASN A 163 28.41 -7.45 9.01
C ASN A 163 28.24 -8.61 8.01
N VAL A 164 27.16 -9.39 8.12
CA VAL A 164 26.77 -10.42 7.13
C VAL A 164 25.93 -9.85 5.98
N TYR A 165 25.30 -8.68 6.19
CA TYR A 165 24.49 -7.99 5.19
C TYR A 165 25.38 -7.08 4.31
N PRO A 166 25.05 -6.90 3.02
CA PRO A 166 25.76 -5.96 2.15
C PRO A 166 25.75 -4.51 2.68
N LEU A 167 26.91 -3.85 2.67
CA LEU A 167 27.07 -2.45 3.07
C LEU A 167 26.99 -1.51 1.86
N TRP A 168 26.17 -0.48 1.97
CA TRP A 168 26.24 0.75 1.16
C TRP A 168 26.85 1.83 2.06
N VAL A 169 28.09 2.22 1.77
CA VAL A 169 28.87 3.11 2.63
C VAL A 169 28.87 4.55 2.11
N ALA A 170 28.68 5.52 2.99
CA ALA A 170 28.91 6.94 2.71
C ALA A 170 30.31 7.37 3.21
N ASP A 171 31.18 7.85 2.30
CA ASP A 171 32.49 8.42 2.64
C ASP A 171 33.00 9.41 1.56
N TYR A 172 32.62 10.67 1.70
CA TYR A 172 32.98 11.73 0.74
C TYR A 172 34.45 12.21 0.89
N SER A 173 35.23 11.58 1.77
CA SER A 173 36.61 12.01 2.10
C SER A 173 37.69 11.27 1.29
N SER A 174 37.33 10.14 0.68
CA SER A 174 38.26 9.19 0.05
C SER A 174 37.76 8.71 -1.31
N SER A 175 38.66 8.09 -2.10
CA SER A 175 38.29 7.29 -3.29
C SER A 175 38.33 5.78 -3.02
N ASP A 176 38.48 5.41 -1.75
CA ASP A 176 38.61 4.06 -1.21
C ASP A 176 38.04 4.18 0.22
N PRO A 177 36.73 3.93 0.42
CA PRO A 177 36.03 4.25 1.68
C PRO A 177 36.53 3.41 2.84
N ASP A 178 36.49 3.94 4.07
CA ASP A 178 36.68 3.08 5.24
C ASP A 178 35.45 2.18 5.42
N LEU A 179 35.68 0.88 5.56
CA LEU A 179 34.63 -0.14 5.68
C LEU A 179 34.45 -0.63 7.11
N GLY A 180 35.31 -0.19 8.03
CA GLY A 180 35.22 -0.57 9.43
C GLY A 180 35.33 -2.07 9.62
N ASN A 181 34.20 -2.70 9.95
CA ASN A 181 34.12 -4.15 10.16
C ASN A 181 33.75 -4.97 8.90
N TRP A 182 33.34 -4.34 7.80
CA TRP A 182 33.04 -5.01 6.53
C TRP A 182 34.31 -5.32 5.72
N THR A 183 34.28 -6.40 4.93
CA THR A 183 35.38 -6.78 4.04
C THR A 183 35.22 -6.24 2.62
N GLU A 184 34.01 -5.91 2.19
CA GLU A 184 33.72 -5.18 0.96
C GLU A 184 32.37 -4.45 1.03
N TRP A 185 32.29 -3.31 0.35
CA TRP A 185 31.04 -2.58 0.08
C TRP A 185 30.29 -3.14 -1.14
N ALA A 186 28.96 -3.02 -1.16
CA ALA A 186 28.11 -3.25 -2.33
C ALA A 186 27.73 -1.93 -3.02
N GLY A 187 27.39 -0.90 -2.25
CA GLY A 187 27.26 0.49 -2.70
C GLY A 187 28.31 1.40 -2.06
N PHE A 188 28.68 2.49 -2.72
CA PHE A 188 29.56 3.52 -2.19
C PHE A 188 29.10 4.90 -2.64
N GLN A 189 28.49 5.64 -1.72
CA GLN A 189 28.09 7.03 -1.89
C GLN A 189 29.31 7.92 -1.63
N TYR A 190 29.74 8.65 -2.66
CA TYR A 190 31.04 9.35 -2.70
C TYR A 190 30.92 10.87 -2.77
N SER A 191 29.70 11.41 -2.82
CA SER A 191 29.42 12.86 -2.82
C SER A 191 27.99 13.14 -2.38
N ASP A 192 27.81 14.14 -1.52
CA ASP A 192 26.56 14.72 -0.99
C ASP A 192 26.09 15.99 -1.77
N SER A 193 26.67 16.19 -2.95
CA SER A 193 26.82 17.50 -3.59
C SER A 193 27.11 17.37 -5.09
N GLY A 194 26.53 16.33 -5.70
CA GLY A 194 26.55 16.09 -7.12
C GLY A 194 25.62 17.03 -7.89
N SER A 195 25.96 17.26 -9.15
CA SER A 195 25.09 17.92 -10.12
C SER A 195 25.12 17.12 -11.42
N VAL A 196 23.93 16.69 -11.86
CA VAL A 196 23.72 15.78 -13.00
C VAL A 196 22.69 16.40 -13.95
N ASN A 197 22.87 16.23 -15.26
CA ASN A 197 21.86 16.75 -16.20
C ASN A 197 20.57 15.93 -16.03
N GLY A 198 19.44 16.63 -15.89
CA GLY A 198 18.13 16.01 -15.65
C GLY A 198 17.63 16.12 -14.23
N ILE A 199 18.42 16.65 -13.28
CA ILE A 199 17.93 17.11 -11.97
C ILE A 199 18.32 18.59 -11.84
N ASP A 200 17.36 19.47 -11.54
CA ASP A 200 17.58 20.92 -11.38
C ASP A 200 18.09 21.27 -9.95
N ASP A 201 19.02 20.44 -9.43
CA ASP A 201 19.58 20.50 -8.07
C ASP A 201 21.13 20.39 -8.11
N ASP A 202 21.82 20.93 -7.10
CA ASP A 202 23.27 20.79 -6.89
C ASP A 202 23.65 20.06 -5.57
N THR A 203 22.66 19.42 -4.96
CA THR A 203 22.72 18.47 -3.84
C THR A 203 22.09 17.12 -4.21
N VAL A 204 22.64 16.49 -5.25
CA VAL A 204 22.32 15.10 -5.64
C VAL A 204 23.40 14.17 -5.10
N ASP A 205 23.01 13.16 -4.32
CA ASP A 205 23.89 12.13 -3.80
C ASP A 205 24.38 11.20 -4.93
N LEU A 206 25.65 10.77 -4.92
CA LEU A 206 26.27 10.05 -6.06
C LEU A 206 26.99 8.77 -5.66
N ASP A 207 26.76 7.71 -6.44
CA ASP A 207 27.17 6.34 -6.10
C ASP A 207 28.03 5.61 -7.15
N TYR A 208 28.76 4.64 -6.63
CA TYR A 208 29.16 3.44 -7.36
C TYR A 208 28.53 2.19 -6.73
N PHE A 209 27.94 1.32 -7.55
CA PHE A 209 27.35 0.05 -7.12
C PHE A 209 28.02 -1.15 -7.80
N LYS A 210 28.44 -2.14 -7.01
CA LYS A 210 28.94 -3.43 -7.51
C LYS A 210 27.77 -4.36 -7.83
N ASP A 211 28.07 -5.44 -8.56
CA ASP A 211 27.09 -6.50 -8.85
C ASP A 211 26.51 -7.18 -7.60
N THR A 212 27.12 -7.00 -6.42
CA THR A 212 26.62 -7.46 -5.11
C THR A 212 25.48 -6.62 -4.52
N ILE A 213 25.09 -5.50 -5.15
CA ILE A 213 23.86 -4.77 -4.77
C ILE A 213 22.59 -5.42 -5.35
N PHE A 214 22.73 -6.22 -6.42
CA PHE A 214 21.58 -6.73 -7.17
C PHE A 214 21.05 -8.05 -6.62
N ILE A 215 19.72 -8.16 -6.64
CA ILE A 215 18.98 -9.38 -6.32
C ILE A 215 19.36 -10.46 -7.33
N SER A 216 19.80 -11.62 -6.85
CA SER A 216 20.28 -12.68 -7.73
C SER A 216 19.15 -13.60 -8.19
N GLN A 217 19.24 -14.12 -9.42
CA GLN A 217 18.31 -15.15 -9.93
C GLN A 217 18.41 -16.52 -9.22
N ALA A 218 19.19 -16.63 -8.13
CA ALA A 218 19.11 -17.76 -7.22
C ALA A 218 18.05 -17.56 -6.12
N ASP A 219 17.81 -16.30 -5.74
CA ASP A 219 16.95 -15.93 -4.62
C ASP A 219 15.47 -15.81 -5.08
N ASP A 220 15.26 -15.49 -6.37
CA ASP A 220 14.00 -15.57 -7.14
C ASP A 220 13.45 -17.03 -7.32
N THR A 221 13.70 -17.94 -6.38
CA THR A 221 13.25 -19.35 -6.47
C THR A 221 12.40 -19.82 -5.28
N ALA A 222 11.63 -18.90 -4.70
CA ALA A 222 10.78 -19.13 -3.53
C ALA A 222 9.32 -19.55 -3.82
N ASP A 223 8.70 -19.17 -4.95
CA ASP A 223 7.43 -19.78 -5.41
C ASP A 223 7.31 -19.92 -6.93
N THR A 224 7.21 -21.16 -7.40
CA THR A 224 6.19 -21.60 -8.38
C THR A 224 6.19 -23.14 -8.46
N THR A 225 5.01 -23.76 -8.50
CA THR A 225 4.72 -25.18 -8.81
C THR A 225 4.54 -26.14 -7.63
N THR A 226 3.28 -26.36 -7.22
CA THR A 226 2.78 -27.71 -6.91
C THR A 226 1.33 -27.86 -7.39
N THR A 227 1.16 -28.11 -8.69
CA THR A 227 -0.12 -28.58 -9.25
C THR A 227 -0.29 -30.07 -8.94
N ASP A 228 -1.07 -30.44 -7.92
CA ASP A 228 -1.63 -31.80 -7.85
C ASP A 228 -2.87 -31.90 -8.77
N THR A 229 -2.99 -33.01 -9.47
CA THR A 229 -4.08 -33.30 -10.40
C THR A 229 -4.74 -34.62 -10.01
N THR A 230 -5.75 -34.54 -9.15
CA THR A 230 -6.73 -35.61 -8.99
C THR A 230 -8.13 -35.07 -9.22
N ALA A 231 -8.76 -35.53 -10.31
CA ALA A 231 -10.14 -35.21 -10.63
C ALA A 231 -11.09 -36.23 -9.97
N ASP A 232 -12.22 -35.75 -9.46
CA ASP A 232 -13.45 -36.55 -9.39
C ASP A 232 -14.60 -35.79 -10.08
N THR A 233 -15.58 -36.53 -10.59
CA THR A 233 -16.61 -36.04 -11.50
C THR A 233 -17.99 -36.31 -10.92
N THR A 234 -18.80 -35.27 -10.70
CA THR A 234 -20.25 -35.46 -10.54
C THR A 234 -21.04 -34.36 -11.24
N THR A 235 -21.70 -34.71 -12.34
CA THR A 235 -22.59 -33.84 -13.12
C THR A 235 -23.92 -33.60 -12.39
N ALA A 236 -24.36 -32.34 -12.32
CA ALA A 236 -25.75 -31.98 -12.02
C ALA A 236 -26.27 -30.98 -13.06
N THR A 237 -27.22 -31.41 -13.91
CA THR A 237 -27.84 -30.57 -14.93
C THR A 237 -29.18 -30.04 -14.44
N THR A 238 -29.32 -28.71 -14.36
CA THR A 238 -30.60 -28.06 -14.03
C THR A 238 -31.26 -27.52 -15.29
N THR A 239 -32.46 -28.03 -15.59
CA THR A 239 -33.20 -27.70 -16.81
C THR A 239 -34.09 -26.47 -16.61
N THR A 240 -33.95 -25.46 -17.48
CA THR A 240 -34.86 -24.31 -17.55
C THR A 240 -36.28 -24.74 -17.92
N THR A 241 -37.31 -24.15 -17.31
CA THR A 241 -38.69 -24.25 -17.80
C THR A 241 -39.42 -22.94 -17.55
N THR A 242 -39.64 -22.17 -18.62
CA THR A 242 -40.56 -21.04 -18.65
C THR A 242 -42.02 -21.51 -18.71
N THR A 243 -42.95 -20.70 -18.21
CA THR A 243 -44.37 -20.80 -18.58
C THR A 243 -44.98 -19.39 -18.61
N ASP A 244 -45.40 -19.00 -19.81
CA ASP A 244 -46.16 -17.78 -20.10
C ASP A 244 -47.68 -18.08 -19.96
N THR A 245 -48.49 -17.08 -19.59
CA THR A 245 -49.96 -17.11 -19.70
C THR A 245 -50.51 -15.68 -19.77
N THR A 246 -51.27 -15.40 -20.84
CA THR A 246 -51.81 -14.07 -21.19
C THR A 246 -53.36 -14.00 -21.12
N ALA A 247 -53.93 -12.79 -21.30
CA ALA A 247 -55.36 -12.48 -21.59
C ALA A 247 -56.36 -12.57 -20.39
N THR A 248 -57.57 -11.99 -20.33
CA THR A 248 -58.39 -11.03 -21.16
C THR A 248 -59.64 -10.60 -20.32
N THR A 249 -60.43 -9.50 -20.48
CA THR A 249 -60.40 -8.13 -21.08
C THR A 249 -61.71 -7.38 -20.62
N ASP A 250 -61.92 -6.12 -21.05
CA ASP A 250 -63.11 -5.22 -20.98
C ASP A 250 -63.23 -4.22 -19.79
N THR A 251 -63.33 -2.87 -19.97
CA THR A 251 -64.24 -1.94 -20.74
C THR A 251 -65.65 -1.85 -20.09
N THR A 252 -66.25 -0.73 -19.65
CA THR A 252 -66.52 0.63 -20.22
C THR A 252 -66.70 1.71 -19.12
N THR A 253 -66.17 2.94 -19.22
CA THR A 253 -66.78 4.19 -19.80
C THR A 253 -67.97 4.83 -19.03
N ASP A 254 -67.77 6.02 -18.44
CA ASP A 254 -68.54 7.26 -18.74
C ASP A 254 -67.75 8.52 -18.27
N ALA A 255 -68.19 9.74 -18.59
CA ALA A 255 -67.44 10.99 -18.42
C ALA A 255 -68.24 12.17 -17.83
N THR A 256 -67.56 13.11 -17.15
CA THR A 256 -68.02 14.50 -16.89
C THR A 256 -66.84 15.41 -16.54
N THR A 257 -66.88 16.67 -16.99
CA THR A 257 -65.81 17.68 -16.83
C THR A 257 -65.95 18.52 -15.56
N ALA A 258 -64.86 18.75 -14.83
CA ALA A 258 -64.68 19.88 -13.92
C ALA A 258 -63.19 20.26 -13.81
N THR A 259 -62.88 21.55 -13.69
CA THR A 259 -61.50 22.08 -13.60
C THR A 259 -61.25 22.70 -12.23
N THR A 260 -60.24 22.22 -11.52
CA THR A 260 -59.58 22.90 -10.38
C THR A 260 -58.12 22.46 -10.33
N ASP A 261 -57.21 23.31 -9.85
CA ASP A 261 -55.82 22.96 -9.58
C ASP A 261 -55.68 21.79 -8.60
N THR A 262 -54.78 20.86 -8.92
CA THR A 262 -54.10 19.97 -7.96
C THR A 262 -52.67 19.78 -8.43
N THR A 263 -51.71 19.92 -7.51
CA THR A 263 -50.30 19.62 -7.74
C THR A 263 -50.11 18.18 -8.18
N THR A 264 -49.39 17.95 -9.28
CA THR A 264 -48.99 16.60 -9.71
C THR A 264 -47.89 16.08 -8.78
N ASP A 265 -48.32 15.52 -7.66
CA ASP A 265 -47.56 14.56 -6.88
C ASP A 265 -47.05 13.48 -7.85
N THR A 266 -45.72 13.40 -7.98
CA THR A 266 -45.06 12.43 -8.84
C THR A 266 -44.52 11.35 -7.93
N THR A 267 -45.36 10.34 -7.67
CA THR A 267 -44.98 9.12 -6.98
C THR A 267 -43.97 8.35 -7.84
N THR A 268 -42.69 8.70 -7.72
CA THR A 268 -41.60 7.84 -8.18
C THR A 268 -41.70 6.52 -7.42
N ASP A 269 -41.64 5.42 -8.14
CA ASP A 269 -41.72 4.08 -7.57
C ASP A 269 -40.40 3.77 -6.87
N THR A 270 -40.34 3.95 -5.54
CA THR A 270 -39.12 3.69 -4.75
C THR A 270 -38.91 2.18 -4.62
N THR A 271 -38.33 1.58 -5.65
CA THR A 271 -37.78 0.23 -5.59
C THR A 271 -36.59 0.24 -4.65
N THR A 272 -36.78 -0.25 -3.44
CA THR A 272 -35.72 -0.42 -2.43
C THR A 272 -34.75 -1.50 -2.88
N ASP A 273 -33.68 -1.11 -3.57
CA ASP A 273 -32.50 -1.97 -3.73
C ASP A 273 -31.79 -2.10 -2.38
N ALA A 274 -31.43 -3.33 -1.99
CA ALA A 274 -30.88 -3.62 -0.68
C ALA A 274 -29.38 -3.27 -0.62
N THR A 275 -29.04 -2.23 0.13
CA THR A 275 -27.65 -1.81 0.39
C THR A 275 -26.99 -2.79 1.37
N THR A 276 -26.41 -3.87 0.84
CA THR A 276 -25.58 -4.78 1.64
C THR A 276 -24.27 -4.09 2.00
N ALA A 277 -23.94 -4.03 3.30
CA ALA A 277 -22.59 -3.73 3.77
C ALA A 277 -21.62 -4.79 3.25
N ASP A 278 -20.43 -4.37 2.83
CA ASP A 278 -19.43 -5.29 2.30
C ASP A 278 -18.62 -5.95 3.43
N THR A 279 -18.02 -7.11 3.13
CA THR A 279 -17.29 -7.89 4.14
C THR A 279 -15.99 -8.46 3.59
N TYR A 280 -14.91 -8.25 4.32
CA TYR A 280 -13.62 -8.90 4.10
C TYR A 280 -13.54 -10.22 4.89
N THR A 281 -12.96 -11.27 4.31
CA THR A 281 -12.64 -12.52 5.04
C THR A 281 -11.14 -12.60 5.26
N VAL A 282 -10.72 -12.53 6.52
CA VAL A 282 -9.31 -12.53 6.96
C VAL A 282 -8.59 -13.76 6.40
N GLN A 283 -7.42 -13.55 5.81
CA GLN A 283 -6.57 -14.56 5.21
C GLN A 283 -5.31 -14.80 6.06
N SER A 284 -4.49 -15.76 5.65
CA SER A 284 -3.25 -16.09 6.38
C SER A 284 -2.15 -15.09 6.05
N GLY A 285 -1.91 -14.13 6.94
CA GLY A 285 -0.90 -13.07 6.79
C GLY A 285 -1.46 -11.65 6.92
N ASP A 286 -2.78 -11.50 7.03
CA ASP A 286 -3.40 -10.19 7.18
C ASP A 286 -3.26 -9.62 8.60
N SER A 287 -3.14 -8.30 8.69
CA SER A 287 -3.36 -7.50 9.89
C SER A 287 -4.56 -6.57 9.68
N LEU A 288 -5.11 -5.97 10.74
CA LEU A 288 -6.15 -4.95 10.56
C LEU A 288 -5.62 -3.74 9.77
N TRP A 289 -4.32 -3.45 9.84
CA TRP A 289 -3.71 -2.40 9.04
C TRP A 289 -3.71 -2.76 7.54
N SER A 290 -3.31 -3.98 7.17
CA SER A 290 -3.30 -4.40 5.77
C SER A 290 -4.70 -4.51 5.17
N ILE A 291 -5.70 -4.93 5.97
CA ILE A 291 -7.10 -4.95 5.55
C ILE A 291 -7.66 -3.53 5.43
N ALA A 292 -7.38 -2.65 6.40
CA ALA A 292 -7.85 -1.26 6.35
C ALA A 292 -7.31 -0.53 5.12
N GLN A 293 -6.00 -0.64 4.87
CA GLN A 293 -5.33 -0.02 3.72
C GLN A 293 -5.79 -0.61 2.37
N ALA A 294 -6.10 -1.90 2.31
CA ALA A 294 -6.60 -2.55 1.08
C ALA A 294 -8.11 -2.35 0.84
N ASN A 295 -8.80 -1.62 1.72
CA ASN A 295 -10.24 -1.34 1.66
C ASN A 295 -10.53 0.12 2.07
N ASP A 296 -9.60 1.05 1.76
CA ASP A 296 -9.75 2.51 1.88
C ASP A 296 -10.37 3.01 3.19
N THR A 297 -9.93 2.44 4.31
CA THR A 297 -10.40 2.76 5.67
C THR A 297 -9.24 2.70 6.68
N THR A 298 -9.51 2.97 7.96
CA THR A 298 -8.53 2.96 9.04
C THR A 298 -8.68 1.74 9.96
N VAL A 299 -7.61 1.40 10.68
CA VAL A 299 -7.65 0.38 11.75
C VAL A 299 -8.70 0.72 12.80
N ALA A 300 -8.77 2.00 13.23
CA ALA A 300 -9.72 2.45 14.24
C ALA A 300 -11.20 2.26 13.80
N GLU A 301 -11.50 2.46 12.52
CA GLU A 301 -12.81 2.16 11.95
C GLU A 301 -13.06 0.64 11.94
N LEU A 302 -12.17 -0.19 11.40
CA LEU A 302 -12.35 -1.65 11.42
C LEU A 302 -12.50 -2.22 12.83
N VAL A 303 -11.74 -1.72 13.80
CA VAL A 303 -11.79 -2.13 15.22
C VAL A 303 -13.15 -1.80 15.83
N SER A 304 -13.62 -0.56 15.66
CA SER A 304 -14.90 -0.09 16.24
C SER A 304 -16.14 -0.65 15.51
N LEU A 305 -16.02 -0.92 14.21
CA LEU A 305 -17.03 -1.52 13.35
C LEU A 305 -17.30 -3.01 13.67
N ASN A 306 -16.28 -3.74 14.12
CA ASN A 306 -16.31 -5.19 14.32
C ASN A 306 -16.21 -5.63 15.80
N ASP A 307 -16.41 -4.70 16.76
CA ASP A 307 -16.30 -4.94 18.21
C ASP A 307 -14.95 -5.58 18.63
N ILE A 308 -13.86 -5.30 17.90
CA ILE A 308 -12.56 -5.93 18.13
C ILE A 308 -11.95 -5.39 19.42
N THR A 309 -11.49 -6.31 20.29
CA THR A 309 -10.97 -5.97 21.62
C THR A 309 -9.45 -6.04 21.74
N ASN A 310 -8.76 -6.48 20.68
CA ASN A 310 -7.31 -6.37 20.51
C ASN A 310 -7.00 -6.26 19.01
N GLU A 311 -6.47 -5.13 18.56
CA GLU A 311 -6.28 -4.85 17.14
C GLU A 311 -5.17 -5.70 16.48
N ASP A 312 -4.22 -6.20 17.28
CA ASP A 312 -3.17 -7.13 16.83
C ASP A 312 -3.64 -8.59 16.68
N LEU A 313 -4.92 -8.91 16.94
CA LEU A 313 -5.37 -10.30 17.08
C LEU A 313 -6.68 -10.61 16.32
N ILE A 314 -6.55 -10.66 15.00
CA ILE A 314 -7.54 -11.27 14.08
C ILE A 314 -7.11 -12.68 13.67
N TYR A 315 -8.05 -13.49 13.18
CA TYR A 315 -7.80 -14.89 12.82
C TYR A 315 -8.19 -15.22 11.36
N PRO A 316 -7.38 -16.00 10.60
CA PRO A 316 -7.76 -16.44 9.26
C PRO A 316 -9.10 -17.19 9.24
N GLY A 317 -10.04 -16.73 8.39
CA GLY A 317 -11.43 -17.18 8.32
C GLY A 317 -12.42 -16.35 9.15
N GLU A 318 -11.95 -15.35 9.90
CA GLU A 318 -12.79 -14.30 10.50
C GLU A 318 -13.36 -13.39 9.40
N VAL A 319 -14.57 -12.87 9.62
CA VAL A 319 -15.29 -12.04 8.63
C VAL A 319 -15.49 -10.66 9.22
N LEU A 320 -14.75 -9.69 8.70
CA LEU A 320 -14.85 -8.29 9.06
C LEU A 320 -15.90 -7.63 8.17
N THR A 321 -16.82 -6.90 8.77
CA THR A 321 -17.58 -5.85 8.08
C THR A 321 -16.61 -4.75 7.69
N LEU A 322 -16.82 -4.14 6.52
CA LEU A 322 -16.12 -2.94 6.06
C LEU A 322 -17.04 -1.71 6.17
N PRO A 323 -16.53 -0.49 6.43
CA PRO A 323 -17.36 0.70 6.66
C PRO A 323 -17.87 1.30 5.34
N PHE A 324 -18.27 0.44 4.39
CA PHE A 324 -18.90 0.85 3.16
C PHE A 324 -19.98 -0.10 2.66
N ILE A 325 -21.01 0.50 2.06
CA ILE A 325 -22.11 -0.19 1.37
C ILE A 325 -21.89 -0.12 -0.13
N LYS A 326 -22.43 -1.11 -0.85
CA LYS A 326 -22.52 -1.07 -2.32
C LYS A 326 -23.87 -0.49 -2.75
N TYR A 327 -23.81 0.58 -3.54
CA TYR A 327 -24.96 1.28 -4.11
C TYR A 327 -24.96 1.13 -5.64
N THR A 328 -26.09 0.72 -6.23
CA THR A 328 -26.20 0.66 -7.70
C THR A 328 -26.79 1.96 -8.23
N VAL A 329 -26.03 2.66 -9.08
CA VAL A 329 -26.39 3.94 -9.70
C VAL A 329 -27.67 3.80 -10.52
N GLN A 330 -28.61 4.71 -10.30
CA GLN A 330 -29.94 4.71 -10.90
C GLN A 330 -30.08 5.72 -12.04
N SER A 331 -31.17 5.60 -12.80
CA SER A 331 -31.45 6.44 -13.97
C SER A 331 -31.83 7.88 -13.60
N GLY A 332 -30.81 8.73 -13.39
CA GLY A 332 -30.96 10.16 -13.16
C GLY A 332 -30.03 10.71 -12.08
N ASP A 333 -29.17 9.89 -11.51
CA ASP A 333 -28.24 10.26 -10.45
C ASP A 333 -27.09 11.14 -10.94
N THR A 334 -26.41 11.72 -9.96
CA THR A 334 -25.09 12.37 -10.08
C THR A 334 -24.36 12.12 -8.77
N LEU A 335 -23.02 12.05 -8.75
CA LEU A 335 -22.28 11.92 -7.49
C LEU A 335 -22.67 12.98 -6.47
N SER A 336 -22.95 14.21 -6.93
CA SER A 336 -23.43 15.32 -6.09
C SER A 336 -24.81 15.13 -5.44
N LYS A 337 -25.64 14.20 -5.94
CA LYS A 337 -26.88 13.78 -5.26
C LYS A 337 -26.60 12.64 -4.29
N ILE A 338 -25.86 11.62 -4.74
CA ILE A 338 -25.53 10.44 -3.93
C ILE A 338 -24.78 10.89 -2.67
N ALA A 339 -23.74 11.72 -2.84
CA ALA A 339 -23.02 12.39 -1.77
C ALA A 339 -23.96 13.05 -0.75
N ALA A 340 -24.86 13.92 -1.22
CA ALA A 340 -25.83 14.62 -0.37
C ALA A 340 -26.99 13.76 0.18
N THR A 341 -27.11 12.49 -0.22
CA THR A 341 -28.07 11.51 0.32
C THR A 341 -27.42 10.58 1.35
N TYR A 342 -26.10 10.36 1.24
CA TYR A 342 -25.32 9.48 2.12
C TYR A 342 -24.31 10.28 2.99
N ASP A 343 -24.59 11.57 3.21
CA ASP A 343 -23.83 12.61 3.96
C ASP A 343 -22.31 12.69 3.71
N THR A 344 -21.87 12.14 2.58
CA THR A 344 -20.47 12.06 2.13
C THR A 344 -20.17 13.15 1.10
N THR A 345 -18.90 13.34 0.73
CA THR A 345 -18.52 14.34 -0.28
C THR A 345 -18.33 13.75 -1.69
N VAL A 346 -18.49 14.57 -2.73
CA VAL A 346 -18.17 14.14 -4.11
C VAL A 346 -16.70 13.76 -4.26
N ALA A 347 -15.79 14.40 -3.51
CA ALA A 347 -14.37 14.08 -3.53
C ALA A 347 -14.08 12.70 -2.91
N GLU A 348 -14.72 12.39 -1.78
CA GLU A 348 -14.65 11.11 -1.07
C GLU A 348 -15.26 9.97 -1.92
N LEU A 349 -16.41 10.20 -2.55
CA LEU A 349 -16.96 9.24 -3.53
C LEU A 349 -16.06 9.07 -4.76
N VAL A 350 -15.33 10.11 -5.18
CA VAL A 350 -14.38 10.02 -6.30
C VAL A 350 -13.16 9.18 -5.91
N SER A 351 -12.58 9.38 -4.73
CA SER A 351 -11.43 8.60 -4.25
C SER A 351 -11.79 7.14 -3.95
N LEU A 352 -12.91 6.90 -3.25
CA LEU A 352 -13.36 5.56 -2.83
C LEU A 352 -13.84 4.66 -4.00
N ASN A 353 -13.78 5.15 -5.24
CA ASN A 353 -14.27 4.47 -6.45
C ASN A 353 -13.39 4.71 -7.70
N ASP A 354 -12.18 5.26 -7.56
CA ASP A 354 -11.27 5.60 -8.67
C ASP A 354 -11.90 6.45 -9.81
N ILE A 355 -12.91 7.28 -9.51
CA ILE A 355 -13.73 7.93 -10.55
C ILE A 355 -12.97 9.07 -11.22
N THR A 356 -12.36 8.77 -12.37
CA THR A 356 -11.56 9.72 -13.16
C THR A 356 -12.35 10.95 -13.67
N ASN A 357 -13.68 10.94 -13.57
CA ASN A 357 -14.53 12.08 -13.94
C ASN A 357 -15.81 12.12 -13.09
N GLU A 358 -15.82 12.96 -12.05
CA GLU A 358 -16.94 13.18 -11.11
C GLU A 358 -18.32 13.43 -11.78
N ASN A 359 -18.32 13.91 -13.04
CA ASN A 359 -19.51 14.31 -13.78
C ASN A 359 -20.05 13.19 -14.70
N LEU A 360 -19.49 11.98 -14.65
CA LEU A 360 -19.81 10.88 -15.57
C LEU A 360 -19.89 9.52 -14.86
N ILE A 361 -21.06 9.24 -14.29
CA ILE A 361 -21.48 7.91 -13.82
C ILE A 361 -22.61 7.34 -14.70
N TYR A 362 -22.79 6.02 -14.69
CA TYR A 362 -23.72 5.29 -15.56
C TYR A 362 -24.73 4.46 -14.75
N PRO A 363 -26.03 4.46 -15.13
CA PRO A 363 -27.00 3.59 -14.47
C PRO A 363 -26.63 2.10 -14.58
N GLY A 364 -26.57 1.41 -13.43
CA GLY A 364 -26.07 0.03 -13.30
C GLY A 364 -24.59 -0.08 -12.91
N GLU A 365 -23.86 1.04 -12.78
CA GLU A 365 -22.56 1.12 -12.11
C GLU A 365 -22.74 0.90 -10.60
N VAL A 366 -21.76 0.29 -9.93
CA VAL A 366 -21.80 0.02 -8.50
C VAL A 366 -20.78 0.90 -7.81
N LEU A 367 -21.25 1.78 -6.92
CA LEU A 367 -20.43 2.64 -6.10
C LEU A 367 -20.30 2.08 -4.68
N ILE A 368 -19.11 2.21 -4.14
CA ILE A 368 -18.75 2.08 -2.73
C ILE A 368 -19.06 3.41 -2.05
N LEU A 369 -19.91 3.41 -1.01
CA LEU A 369 -20.25 4.59 -0.22
C LEU A 369 -19.92 4.35 1.26
N PRO A 370 -19.33 5.31 2.00
CA PRO A 370 -18.94 5.14 3.39
C PRO A 370 -20.15 5.06 4.34
N PHE A 371 -19.99 4.37 5.48
CA PHE A 371 -20.96 4.35 6.59
C PHE A 371 -20.29 4.05 7.94
N ILE A 372 -20.85 4.59 9.03
CA ILE A 372 -20.43 4.31 10.42
C ILE A 372 -21.40 3.33 11.09
N LYS A 373 -20.95 2.57 12.09
CA LYS A 373 -21.83 1.84 13.01
C LYS A 373 -22.24 2.68 14.22
N TYR A 374 -23.54 2.83 14.42
CA TYR A 374 -24.14 3.39 15.63
C TYR A 374 -24.76 2.30 16.52
N THR A 375 -24.17 2.08 17.69
CA THR A 375 -24.76 1.21 18.73
C THR A 375 -25.85 1.95 19.48
N VAL A 376 -27.10 1.50 19.34
CA VAL A 376 -28.31 2.11 19.92
C VAL A 376 -28.24 2.12 21.45
N GLN A 377 -28.25 3.32 22.04
CA GLN A 377 -28.25 3.53 23.48
C GLN A 377 -29.68 3.48 24.06
N SER A 378 -29.75 3.25 25.37
CA SER A 378 -31.01 3.06 26.07
C SER A 378 -31.82 4.37 26.11
N GLY A 379 -32.84 4.44 25.25
CA GLY A 379 -33.74 5.58 25.13
C GLY A 379 -33.65 6.36 23.82
N ASN A 380 -32.77 6.00 22.87
CA ASN A 380 -32.80 6.58 21.53
C ASN A 380 -34.11 6.27 20.79
N THR A 381 -34.46 7.16 19.86
CA THR A 381 -35.37 6.91 18.74
C THR A 381 -34.64 7.07 17.42
N LEU A 382 -35.11 6.44 16.33
CA LEU A 382 -34.55 6.65 14.99
C LEU A 382 -34.54 8.13 14.59
N SER A 383 -35.53 8.92 15.02
CA SER A 383 -35.60 10.37 14.76
C SER A 383 -34.45 11.16 15.39
N GLU A 384 -33.97 10.74 16.56
CA GLU A 384 -32.84 11.38 17.23
C GLU A 384 -31.50 10.91 16.65
N ILE A 385 -31.40 9.65 16.24
CA ILE A 385 -30.21 9.11 15.55
C ILE A 385 -30.08 9.78 14.18
N ALA A 386 -31.16 9.85 13.40
CA ALA A 386 -31.20 10.52 12.10
C ALA A 386 -30.75 11.98 12.21
N ALA A 387 -31.28 12.72 13.19
CA ALA A 387 -30.87 14.10 13.48
C ALA A 387 -29.51 14.25 14.22
N THR A 388 -28.78 13.15 14.45
CA THR A 388 -27.39 13.15 14.94
C THR A 388 -26.39 12.96 13.80
N TYR A 389 -26.80 12.24 12.75
CA TYR A 389 -26.03 11.94 11.52
C TYR A 389 -26.69 12.61 10.30
N ASP A 390 -27.21 13.84 10.50
CA ASP A 390 -27.91 14.76 9.56
C ASP A 390 -28.79 14.14 8.42
N THR A 391 -29.32 12.94 8.66
CA THR A 391 -30.07 12.09 7.71
C THR A 391 -31.55 11.97 8.11
N THR A 392 -32.35 11.15 7.40
CA THR A 392 -33.75 10.89 7.74
C THR A 392 -34.01 9.49 8.30
N VAL A 393 -35.12 9.38 9.03
CA VAL A 393 -35.65 8.09 9.52
C VAL A 393 -35.93 7.11 8.38
N ALA A 394 -36.30 7.60 7.19
CA ALA A 394 -36.56 6.75 6.03
C ALA A 394 -35.27 6.14 5.46
N GLU A 395 -34.20 6.93 5.37
CA GLU A 395 -32.88 6.45 4.95
C GLU A 395 -32.32 5.44 5.95
N LEU A 396 -32.36 5.75 7.26
CA LEU A 396 -31.96 4.79 8.31
C LEU A 396 -32.75 3.48 8.27
N ILE A 397 -34.04 3.52 7.92
CA ILE A 397 -34.85 2.31 7.74
C ILE A 397 -34.35 1.48 6.56
N SER A 398 -34.11 2.10 5.40
CA SER A 398 -33.61 1.39 4.21
C SER A 398 -32.19 0.84 4.37
N LEU A 399 -31.32 1.59 5.05
CA LEU A 399 -29.90 1.27 5.26
C LEU A 399 -29.69 0.10 6.25
N ASN A 400 -30.75 -0.34 6.93
CA ASN A 400 -30.73 -1.33 8.02
C ASN A 400 -31.87 -2.37 7.96
N ASP A 401 -32.64 -2.43 6.86
CA ASP A 401 -33.82 -3.30 6.71
C ASP A 401 -34.86 -3.20 7.86
N ILE A 402 -35.01 -2.03 8.51
CA ILE A 402 -35.82 -1.87 9.73
C ILE A 402 -37.32 -1.95 9.41
N THR A 403 -37.90 -3.13 9.57
CA THR A 403 -39.34 -3.38 9.33
C THR A 403 -40.31 -2.62 10.25
N ASN A 404 -39.83 -1.92 11.29
CA ASN A 404 -40.67 -1.11 12.19
C ASN A 404 -39.87 0.06 12.81
N GLU A 405 -40.13 1.29 12.34
CA GLU A 405 -39.49 2.54 12.79
C GLU A 405 -39.51 2.78 14.31
N ASN A 406 -40.49 2.19 15.02
CA ASN A 406 -40.71 2.39 16.46
C ASN A 406 -40.09 1.28 17.32
N LEU A 407 -39.27 0.39 16.74
CA LEU A 407 -38.75 -0.80 17.42
C LEU A 407 -37.27 -1.05 17.10
N ILE A 408 -36.43 -0.15 17.58
CA ILE A 408 -34.99 -0.40 17.77
C ILE A 408 -34.71 -0.81 19.22
N TYR A 409 -33.69 -1.64 19.43
CA TYR A 409 -33.31 -2.19 20.73
C TYR A 409 -31.99 -1.61 21.22
N SER A 410 -31.86 -1.36 22.53
CA SER A 410 -30.56 -0.93 23.06
C SER A 410 -29.52 -2.06 22.97
N GLY A 411 -28.38 -1.77 22.36
CA GLY A 411 -27.37 -2.76 21.98
C GLY A 411 -27.56 -3.34 20.57
N GLU A 412 -28.52 -2.85 19.79
CA GLU A 412 -28.60 -3.06 18.34
C GLU A 412 -27.64 -2.10 17.63
N THR A 413 -26.99 -2.55 16.55
CA THR A 413 -25.96 -1.75 15.85
C THR A 413 -26.44 -1.41 14.44
N LEU A 414 -26.71 -0.13 14.20
CA LEU A 414 -27.20 0.40 12.93
C LEU A 414 -26.05 0.91 12.07
N ASN A 415 -26.11 0.66 10.77
CA ASN A 415 -25.42 1.46 9.76
C ASN A 415 -26.02 2.89 9.77
N VAL A 416 -25.18 3.92 9.77
CA VAL A 416 -25.54 5.34 9.61
C VAL A 416 -24.58 6.00 8.61
N PRO A 417 -24.95 7.11 7.95
CA PRO A 417 -24.00 7.93 7.17
C PRO A 417 -22.75 8.34 7.98
N ASN A 418 -21.70 8.76 7.27
CA ASN A 418 -20.38 9.11 7.81
C ASN A 418 -20.39 10.47 8.53
#